data_AF-A0AA36MVZ7-F1
#
_entry.id   AF-A0AA36MVZ7-F1
#
_cell.length_a   1.000
_cell.length_b   1.000
_cell.length_c   1.000
_cell.angle_alpha   90.00
_cell.angle_beta   90.00
_cell.angle_gamma   90.00
#
_symmetry.space_group_name_H-M   'P 1'
#
loop_
_entity.id
_entity.type
_entity.pdbx_description
1 polymer ?
#
loop_
_entity_poly.entity_id
_entity_poly.type
_entity_poly.pdbx_seq_one_letter_code
_entity_poly.pdbx_strand_id
1 'polypeptide(L)'
;MKEQKTLVFEARKWTTVYLFMPGGDGSYEVRTMDLTDWAPGKCFELKSPDNYYVIDPNLAEDRRSVYPARARTIVAPSPDPMHFGEWKKDDPLFLYMATWTLQEARCVLKYLRPDFSNKDVEERYYKFGGIVRRLKSDRPYQIERARADALGKTELLERIWRLGIIDQGGELKPAHLLFQIVPEKNFTTFAVECVSEEAADLLIETFEEKVHRYMAAFKDIDRSGFGKVWEKFAHRELCRGRMLYARPVDVQVPMFEVVFSKLDLRQVDGNLTDLVRAARKWPNKYLEPKDPFMPSIDSCTALKDGELICFQITTATQHPLDVKLLELAARESGVHKIILYWVVPKDNFREFERTDTPIPSVELVQRVLAIDTPTNPFTHREMENRMKELGNACNDTAQ
;
A
#
# COMPACT_ATOMS: atom_id res chain seq x y z
N MET A 1 -35.01 -26.86 -5.87
CA MET A 1 -34.67 -25.83 -4.85
C MET A 1 -33.24 -26.08 -4.42
N LYS A 2 -32.40 -25.05 -4.30
CA LYS A 2 -31.07 -25.23 -3.70
C LYS A 2 -31.30 -25.67 -2.25
N GLU A 3 -30.71 -26.80 -1.87
CA GLU A 3 -30.77 -27.33 -0.52
C GLU A 3 -30.23 -26.27 0.44
N GLN A 4 -31.07 -25.82 1.38
CA GLN A 4 -30.66 -24.83 2.36
C GLN A 4 -29.85 -25.52 3.46
N LYS A 5 -28.75 -24.89 3.87
CA LYS A 5 -27.73 -25.51 4.71
C LYS A 5 -27.70 -24.84 6.07
N THR A 6 -27.42 -25.60 7.13
CA THR A 6 -27.26 -25.02 8.46
C THR A 6 -25.92 -24.30 8.56
N LEU A 7 -25.92 -23.14 9.21
CA LEU A 7 -24.74 -22.36 9.52
C LEU A 7 -24.62 -22.21 11.04
N VAL A 8 -23.50 -22.66 11.59
CA VAL A 8 -23.14 -22.45 12.99
C VAL A 8 -22.06 -21.36 13.03
N PHE A 9 -22.32 -20.24 13.71
CA PHE A 9 -21.40 -19.13 13.84
C PHE A 9 -20.96 -18.93 15.29
N GLU A 10 -19.69 -19.23 15.57
CA GLU A 10 -19.06 -19.04 16.88
C GLU A 10 -18.37 -17.68 16.94
N ALA A 11 -19.06 -16.69 17.52
CA ALA A 11 -18.57 -15.33 17.65
C ALA A 11 -17.87 -15.13 19.00
N ARG A 12 -16.58 -15.51 19.10
CA ARG A 12 -15.87 -15.57 20.39
C ARG A 12 -15.76 -14.20 21.06
N LYS A 13 -15.60 -13.14 20.27
CA LYS A 13 -15.58 -11.75 20.76
C LYS A 13 -16.88 -11.31 21.42
N TRP A 14 -18.01 -11.91 21.03
CA TRP A 14 -19.33 -11.64 21.62
C TRP A 14 -19.76 -12.71 22.61
N THR A 15 -18.87 -13.66 22.93
CA THR A 15 -19.13 -14.80 23.81
C THR A 15 -20.44 -15.53 23.47
N THR A 16 -20.80 -15.58 22.19
CA THR A 16 -22.10 -16.10 21.71
C THR A 16 -21.90 -17.00 20.51
N VAL A 17 -22.72 -18.04 20.42
CA VAL A 17 -22.85 -18.92 19.25
C VAL A 17 -24.24 -18.80 18.65
N TYR A 18 -24.31 -18.66 17.33
CA TYR A 18 -25.55 -18.58 16.56
C TYR A 18 -25.71 -19.82 15.70
N LEU A 19 -26.85 -20.49 15.78
CA LEU A 19 -27.24 -21.59 14.89
C LEU A 19 -28.34 -21.07 13.96
N PHE A 20 -28.01 -20.87 12.69
CA PHE A 20 -28.94 -20.51 11.64
C PHE A 20 -29.39 -21.79 10.94
N MET A 21 -30.60 -22.25 11.23
CA MET A 21 -31.18 -23.47 10.69
C MET A 21 -32.22 -23.13 9.62
N PRO A 22 -32.17 -23.77 8.45
CA PRO A 22 -33.09 -23.44 7.36
C PRO A 22 -34.53 -23.83 7.68
N GLY A 23 -35.46 -22.92 7.41
CA GLY A 23 -36.90 -23.15 7.41
C GLY A 23 -37.40 -23.67 6.06
N GLY A 24 -38.52 -24.39 6.06
CA GLY A 24 -39.11 -24.95 4.82
C GLY A 24 -39.62 -23.90 3.82
N ASP A 25 -39.72 -22.63 4.22
CA ASP A 25 -40.24 -21.49 3.46
C ASP A 25 -39.14 -20.57 2.89
N GLY A 26 -37.87 -20.93 3.09
CA GLY A 26 -36.73 -20.13 2.67
C GLY A 26 -36.15 -19.24 3.76
N SER A 27 -36.79 -19.16 4.93
CA SER A 27 -36.30 -18.43 6.10
C SER A 27 -35.24 -19.20 6.89
N TYR A 28 -34.69 -18.60 7.94
CA TYR A 28 -33.82 -19.28 8.89
C TYR A 28 -34.34 -19.07 10.32
N GLU A 29 -34.46 -20.16 11.08
CA GLU A 29 -34.58 -20.11 12.54
C GLU A 29 -33.19 -19.83 13.12
N VAL A 30 -33.08 -18.82 13.98
CA VAL A 30 -31.82 -18.47 14.65
C VAL A 30 -31.91 -18.84 16.12
N ARG A 31 -31.04 -19.75 16.55
CA ARG A 31 -30.84 -20.07 17.98
C ARG A 31 -29.53 -19.46 18.47
N THR A 32 -29.51 -19.04 19.72
CA THR A 32 -28.33 -18.44 20.36
C THR A 32 -27.95 -19.21 21.61
N MET A 33 -26.65 -19.36 21.85
CA MET A 33 -26.09 -20.01 23.04
C MET A 33 -24.90 -19.21 23.56
N ASP A 34 -24.71 -19.19 24.87
CA ASP A 34 -23.50 -18.63 25.48
C ASP A 34 -22.29 -19.52 25.15
N LEU A 35 -21.15 -18.91 24.88
CA LEU A 35 -19.92 -19.62 24.54
C LEU A 35 -19.38 -20.51 25.68
N THR A 36 -19.77 -20.24 26.93
CA THR A 36 -19.43 -21.07 28.10
C THR A 36 -20.18 -22.40 28.12
N ASP A 37 -21.39 -22.45 27.57
CA ASP A 37 -22.21 -23.65 27.45
C ASP A 37 -21.97 -24.39 26.12
N TRP A 38 -21.28 -23.74 25.19
CA TRP A 38 -21.04 -24.26 23.86
C TRP A 38 -19.92 -25.31 23.82
N ALA A 39 -20.25 -26.48 23.26
CA ALA A 39 -19.29 -27.52 22.90
C ALA A 39 -19.54 -27.99 21.46
N PRO A 40 -18.66 -27.66 20.49
CA PRO A 40 -18.88 -27.99 19.08
C PRO A 40 -19.14 -29.47 18.83
N GLY A 41 -18.43 -30.37 19.54
CA GLY A 41 -18.62 -31.82 19.41
C GLY A 41 -19.99 -32.34 19.86
N LYS A 42 -20.76 -31.54 20.62
CA LYS A 42 -22.14 -31.87 21.01
C LYS A 42 -23.18 -31.37 20.01
N CYS A 43 -22.81 -30.49 19.09
CA CYS A 43 -23.73 -29.97 18.06
C CYS A 43 -23.93 -31.03 16.96
N PHE A 44 -25.17 -31.45 16.77
CA PHE A 44 -25.52 -32.49 15.80
C PHE A 44 -25.30 -32.00 14.36
N GLU A 45 -25.58 -30.72 14.13
CA GLU A 45 -25.53 -30.01 12.86
C GLU A 45 -24.09 -29.98 12.31
N LEU A 46 -23.08 -29.94 13.18
CA LEU A 46 -21.66 -29.98 12.81
C LEU A 46 -21.16 -31.36 12.35
N LYS A 47 -21.99 -32.41 12.45
CA LYS A 47 -21.68 -33.75 11.97
C LYS A 47 -21.96 -33.93 10.47
N SER A 48 -22.67 -33.00 9.84
CA SER A 48 -22.97 -33.02 8.40
C SER A 48 -21.93 -32.23 7.60
N PRO A 49 -21.33 -32.80 6.55
CA PRO A 49 -20.37 -32.09 5.67
C PRO A 49 -21.01 -31.04 4.75
N ASP A 50 -22.34 -31.01 4.69
CA ASP A 50 -23.06 -30.00 3.92
C ASP A 50 -23.29 -28.70 4.66
N ASN A 51 -23.17 -28.73 5.99
CA ASN A 51 -23.31 -27.58 6.86
C ASN A 51 -21.99 -26.80 6.99
N TYR A 52 -22.11 -25.57 7.50
CA TYR A 52 -20.97 -24.67 7.71
C TYR A 52 -20.75 -24.38 9.18
N TYR A 53 -19.48 -24.33 9.57
CA TYR A 53 -19.03 -23.91 10.89
C TYR A 53 -18.12 -22.70 10.73
N VAL A 54 -18.61 -21.52 11.07
CA VAL A 54 -17.87 -20.26 10.96
C VAL A 54 -17.40 -19.85 12.35
N ILE A 55 -16.12 -19.50 12.49
CA ILE A 55 -15.52 -19.10 13.75
C ILE A 55 -14.94 -17.69 13.58
N ASP A 56 -15.36 -16.74 14.41
CA ASP A 56 -14.73 -15.43 14.58
C ASP A 56 -13.93 -15.46 15.90
N PRO A 57 -12.61 -15.69 15.81
CA PRO A 57 -11.76 -15.89 16.98
C PRO A 57 -11.45 -14.58 17.70
N ASN A 58 -11.23 -14.65 19.02
CA ASN A 58 -10.90 -13.47 19.83
C ASN A 58 -9.37 -13.21 19.89
N LEU A 59 -8.59 -14.24 20.25
CA LEU A 59 -7.12 -14.29 20.26
C LEU A 59 -6.71 -15.73 19.91
N ALA A 60 -5.51 -15.97 19.36
CA ALA A 60 -5.07 -17.37 19.15
C ALA A 60 -4.68 -18.11 20.41
N GLU A 61 -4.36 -17.37 21.47
CA GLU A 61 -4.19 -17.95 22.80
C GLU A 61 -5.51 -18.38 23.44
N ASP A 62 -6.65 -18.11 22.81
CA ASP A 62 -7.90 -18.81 23.11
C ASP A 62 -7.78 -20.25 22.58
N ARG A 63 -7.02 -21.05 23.36
CA ARG A 63 -6.56 -22.44 23.15
C ARG A 63 -7.66 -23.46 22.83
N ARG A 64 -8.90 -23.03 22.63
CA ARG A 64 -9.91 -23.86 21.96
C ARG A 64 -9.47 -24.02 20.51
N SER A 65 -8.62 -25.02 20.27
CA SER A 65 -8.33 -25.57 18.95
C SER A 65 -9.63 -25.69 18.18
N VAL A 66 -9.62 -25.33 16.89
CA VAL A 66 -10.77 -25.52 16.01
C VAL A 66 -11.21 -26.97 16.16
N TYR A 67 -12.46 -27.18 16.57
CA TYR A 67 -12.96 -28.54 16.69
C TYR A 67 -12.99 -29.16 15.29
N PRO A 68 -12.43 -30.37 15.11
CA PRO A 68 -12.47 -31.07 13.83
C PRO A 68 -13.90 -31.54 13.54
N ALA A 69 -14.74 -30.60 13.07
CA ALA A 69 -16.10 -30.86 12.63
C ALA A 69 -16.08 -31.56 11.27
N ARG A 70 -17.12 -32.36 10.98
CA ARG A 70 -17.33 -32.87 9.62
C ARG A 70 -17.87 -31.79 8.69
N ALA A 71 -18.57 -30.79 9.26
CA ALA A 71 -19.00 -29.59 8.57
C ALA A 71 -17.82 -28.81 7.97
N ARG A 72 -18.12 -28.00 6.95
CA ARG A 72 -17.12 -27.13 6.32
C ARG A 72 -16.78 -26.00 7.27
N THR A 73 -15.54 -26.01 7.78
CA THR A 73 -15.09 -25.01 8.74
C THR A 73 -14.46 -23.81 8.04
N ILE A 74 -14.89 -22.62 8.43
CA ILE A 74 -14.32 -21.34 7.99
C ILE A 74 -13.90 -20.60 9.24
N VAL A 75 -12.62 -20.24 9.33
CA VAL A 75 -12.11 -19.38 10.40
C VAL A 75 -11.89 -18.01 9.80
N ALA A 76 -12.48 -16.98 10.39
CA ALA A 76 -12.44 -15.60 9.89
C ALA A 76 -11.69 -14.67 10.86
N PRO A 77 -10.39 -14.88 11.09
CA PRO A 77 -9.61 -14.04 11.98
C PRO A 77 -9.26 -12.68 11.35
N SER A 78 -8.78 -11.78 12.20
CA SER A 78 -7.91 -10.69 11.75
C SER A 78 -6.74 -11.24 10.92
N PRO A 79 -6.20 -10.50 9.93
CA PRO A 79 -4.94 -10.86 9.24
C PRO A 79 -3.70 -10.84 10.16
N ASP A 80 -3.92 -10.75 11.46
CA ASP A 80 -2.90 -10.77 12.48
C ASP A 80 -2.29 -12.19 12.60
N PRO A 81 -0.96 -12.36 12.45
CA PRO A 81 -0.32 -13.67 12.48
C PRO A 81 -0.53 -14.40 13.81
N MET A 82 -0.62 -13.66 14.92
CA MET A 82 -0.92 -14.28 16.20
C MET A 82 -2.29 -14.91 16.11
N HIS A 83 -3.31 -14.24 15.56
CA HIS A 83 -4.69 -14.72 15.56
C HIS A 83 -4.91 -16.05 14.84
N PHE A 84 -4.02 -16.53 13.97
CA PHE A 84 -4.24 -17.76 13.20
C PHE A 84 -3.06 -18.73 13.12
N GLY A 85 -1.93 -18.43 13.78
CA GLY A 85 -0.69 -19.20 13.64
C GLY A 85 -0.83 -20.71 13.91
N GLU A 86 -1.70 -21.11 14.84
CA GLU A 86 -1.94 -22.53 15.15
C GLU A 86 -2.73 -23.25 14.05
N TRP A 87 -3.61 -22.56 13.32
CA TRP A 87 -4.43 -23.17 12.26
C TRP A 87 -3.66 -23.40 10.97
N LYS A 88 -2.49 -22.78 10.82
CA LYS A 88 -1.60 -23.02 9.68
C LYS A 88 -1.10 -24.46 9.63
N LYS A 89 -1.11 -25.18 10.75
CA LYS A 89 -0.60 -26.57 10.86
C LYS A 89 -1.43 -27.59 10.07
N ASP A 90 -2.70 -27.28 9.80
CA ASP A 90 -3.64 -28.18 9.12
C ASP A 90 -3.72 -27.94 7.59
N ASP A 91 -2.75 -27.22 7.01
CA ASP A 91 -2.67 -26.85 5.59
C ASP A 91 -4.00 -26.29 5.02
N PRO A 92 -4.60 -25.25 5.65
CA PRO A 92 -5.88 -24.73 5.20
C PRO A 92 -5.74 -23.90 3.92
N LEU A 93 -6.85 -23.75 3.19
CA LEU A 93 -6.95 -22.74 2.15
C LEU A 93 -7.01 -21.33 2.77
N PHE A 94 -5.99 -20.51 2.51
CA PHE A 94 -5.95 -19.12 2.94
C PHE A 94 -6.61 -18.18 1.92
N LEU A 95 -7.49 -17.32 2.41
CA LEU A 95 -8.12 -16.25 1.63
C LEU A 95 -7.96 -14.93 2.40
N TYR A 96 -7.58 -13.87 1.69
CA TYR A 96 -7.50 -12.52 2.25
C TYR A 96 -8.70 -11.68 1.78
N MET A 97 -9.42 -11.08 2.73
CA MET A 97 -10.44 -10.09 2.43
C MET A 97 -9.82 -8.69 2.51
N ALA A 98 -9.32 -8.22 1.38
CA ALA A 98 -8.73 -6.88 1.26
C ALA A 98 -9.76 -5.77 1.57
N THR A 99 -9.24 -4.60 1.93
CA THR A 99 -10.06 -3.39 1.98
C THR A 99 -10.58 -3.04 0.59
N TRP A 100 -11.75 -2.41 0.53
CA TRP A 100 -12.34 -2.04 -0.75
C TRP A 100 -11.54 -0.94 -1.45
N THR A 101 -11.53 -1.00 -2.77
CA THR A 101 -11.14 0.10 -3.65
C THR A 101 -12.17 1.23 -3.59
N LEU A 102 -11.79 2.42 -4.06
CA LEU A 102 -12.72 3.54 -4.18
C LEU A 102 -13.91 3.20 -5.11
N GLN A 103 -13.66 2.42 -6.17
CA GLN A 103 -14.72 1.98 -7.08
C GLN A 103 -15.71 1.04 -6.39
N GLU A 104 -15.23 0.04 -5.66
CA GLU A 104 -16.08 -0.86 -4.86
C GLU A 104 -16.86 -0.08 -3.80
N ALA A 105 -16.22 0.87 -3.11
CA ALA A 105 -16.86 1.76 -2.16
C ALA A 105 -18.01 2.56 -2.79
N ARG A 106 -17.80 3.19 -3.95
CA ARG A 106 -18.85 3.89 -4.71
C ARG A 106 -19.99 2.95 -5.09
N CYS A 107 -19.66 1.75 -5.54
CA CYS A 107 -20.66 0.76 -5.97
C CYS A 107 -21.57 0.30 -4.84
N VAL A 108 -21.04 0.10 -3.63
CA VAL A 108 -21.81 -0.51 -2.54
C VAL A 108 -22.39 0.52 -1.57
N LEU A 109 -21.71 1.65 -1.32
CA LEU A 109 -22.21 2.64 -0.34
C LEU A 109 -23.52 3.28 -0.77
N LYS A 110 -23.84 3.35 -2.07
CA LYS A 110 -25.17 3.81 -2.52
C LYS A 110 -26.34 2.98 -1.98
N TYR A 111 -26.09 1.71 -1.60
CA TYR A 111 -27.11 0.84 -0.99
C TYR A 111 -27.10 0.90 0.54
N LEU A 112 -25.93 1.12 1.15
CA LEU A 112 -25.77 1.18 2.61
C LEU A 112 -26.03 2.57 3.19
N ARG A 113 -25.78 3.61 2.38
CA ARG A 113 -25.88 5.05 2.65
C ARG A 113 -26.39 5.76 1.40
N PRO A 114 -27.69 5.59 1.06
CA PRO A 114 -28.28 6.24 -0.12
C PRO A 114 -28.25 7.76 -0.05
N ASP A 115 -28.04 8.32 1.14
CA ASP A 115 -27.88 9.74 1.42
C ASP A 115 -26.50 10.30 1.00
N PHE A 116 -25.51 9.44 0.74
CA PHE A 116 -24.18 9.88 0.31
C PHE A 116 -24.11 10.09 -1.19
N SER A 117 -23.59 11.26 -1.59
CA SER A 117 -23.13 11.49 -2.95
C SER A 117 -21.79 10.77 -3.22
N ASN A 118 -21.43 10.61 -4.49
CA ASN A 118 -20.11 10.08 -4.87
C ASN A 118 -18.96 10.91 -4.29
N LYS A 119 -19.17 12.21 -4.12
CA LYS A 119 -18.19 13.11 -3.51
C LYS A 119 -17.99 12.80 -2.03
N ASP A 120 -19.09 12.58 -1.29
CA ASP A 120 -19.02 12.20 0.13
C ASP A 120 -18.27 10.87 0.32
N VAL A 121 -18.49 9.92 -0.59
CA VAL A 121 -17.77 8.64 -0.59
C VAL A 121 -16.28 8.83 -0.83
N GLU A 122 -15.90 9.65 -1.81
CA GLU A 122 -14.49 9.94 -2.13
C GLU A 122 -13.77 10.63 -0.98
N GLU A 123 -14.38 11.66 -0.39
CA GLU A 123 -13.84 12.37 0.77
C GLU A 123 -13.63 11.42 1.97
N ARG A 124 -14.63 10.58 2.25
CA ARG A 124 -14.54 9.57 3.32
C ARG A 124 -13.52 8.48 3.00
N TYR A 125 -13.35 8.10 1.75
CA TYR A 125 -12.37 7.11 1.33
C TYR A 125 -10.95 7.64 1.49
N TYR A 126 -10.68 8.84 1.00
CA TYR A 126 -9.41 9.52 1.22
C TYR A 126 -9.08 9.62 2.72
N LYS A 127 -10.10 9.92 3.52
CA LYS A 127 -9.98 10.08 4.97
C LYS A 127 -9.81 8.77 5.73
N PHE A 128 -10.61 7.74 5.47
CA PHE A 128 -10.72 6.56 6.32
C PHE A 128 -10.28 5.24 5.66
N GLY A 129 -9.98 5.28 4.36
CA GLY A 129 -9.59 4.12 3.56
C GLY A 129 -10.78 3.25 3.14
N GLY A 130 -10.46 2.08 2.60
CA GLY A 130 -11.43 1.11 2.07
C GLY A 130 -12.22 0.30 3.10
N ILE A 131 -12.16 0.63 4.39
CA ILE A 131 -12.87 -0.13 5.42
C ILE A 131 -14.32 0.34 5.50
N VAL A 132 -15.23 -0.46 4.95
CA VAL A 132 -16.69 -0.17 4.85
C VAL A 132 -17.31 0.30 6.15
N ARG A 133 -16.94 -0.33 7.27
CA ARG A 133 -17.44 0.04 8.61
C ARG A 133 -17.13 1.51 8.96
N ARG A 134 -15.98 2.02 8.54
CA ARG A 134 -15.56 3.41 8.74
C ARG A 134 -16.26 4.34 7.75
N LEU A 135 -16.28 3.95 6.49
CA LEU A 135 -16.93 4.71 5.42
C LEU A 135 -18.39 5.01 5.73
N LYS A 136 -19.15 4.00 6.18
CA LYS A 136 -20.59 4.14 6.47
C LYS A 136 -20.90 4.79 7.84
N SER A 137 -19.89 5.13 8.64
CA SER A 137 -20.08 5.59 10.02
C SER A 137 -20.83 6.93 10.11
N ASP A 138 -21.82 6.99 11.00
CA ASP A 138 -22.53 8.24 11.37
C ASP A 138 -21.73 9.12 12.34
N ARG A 139 -20.61 8.62 12.86
CA ARG A 139 -19.80 9.31 13.87
C ARG A 139 -18.34 9.50 13.40
N PRO A 140 -18.10 10.22 12.28
CA PRO A 140 -16.75 10.42 11.76
C PRO A 140 -15.83 11.13 12.76
N TYR A 141 -16.37 12.07 13.54
CA TYR A 141 -15.62 12.78 14.58
C TYR A 141 -14.99 11.85 15.64
N GLN A 142 -15.65 10.73 15.98
CA GLN A 142 -15.08 9.78 16.94
C GLN A 142 -13.88 9.04 16.36
N ILE A 143 -13.92 8.75 15.05
CA ILE A 143 -12.79 8.13 14.33
C ILE A 143 -11.63 9.11 14.26
N GLU A 144 -11.92 10.38 13.97
CA GLU A 144 -10.92 11.44 13.90
C GLU A 144 -10.25 11.71 15.25
N ARG A 145 -11.03 11.82 16.33
CA ARG A 145 -10.49 11.96 17.68
C ARG A 145 -9.57 10.78 18.03
N ALA A 146 -10.04 9.55 17.81
CA ALA A 146 -9.24 8.37 18.09
C ALA A 146 -7.97 8.30 17.22
N ARG A 147 -8.00 8.84 15.99
CA ARG A 147 -6.81 8.99 15.15
C ARG A 147 -5.84 10.02 15.71
N ALA A 148 -6.32 11.18 16.15
CA ALA A 148 -5.49 12.19 16.80
C ALA A 148 -4.84 11.63 18.09
N ASP A 149 -5.59 10.88 18.89
CA ASP A 149 -5.07 10.19 20.06
C ASP A 149 -3.98 9.17 19.68
N ALA A 150 -4.12 8.49 18.53
CA ALA A 150 -3.10 7.58 18.00
C ALA A 150 -1.82 8.32 17.59
N LEU A 151 -1.96 9.49 16.94
CA LEU A 151 -0.83 10.35 16.56
C LEU A 151 -0.05 10.83 17.79
N GLY A 152 -0.70 11.02 18.94
CA GLY A 152 -0.03 11.36 20.19
C GLY A 152 0.91 10.26 20.74
N LYS A 153 0.81 9.01 20.25
CA LYS A 153 1.59 7.87 20.76
C LYS A 153 2.89 7.67 19.99
N THR A 154 3.80 8.63 20.10
CA THR A 154 5.01 8.69 19.26
C THR A 154 5.90 7.43 19.34
N GLU A 155 6.13 6.87 20.53
CA GLU A 155 6.93 5.65 20.72
C GLU A 155 6.32 4.44 20.00
N LEU A 156 4.98 4.35 20.02
CA LEU A 156 4.27 3.30 19.32
C LEU A 156 4.46 3.43 17.80
N LEU A 157 4.30 4.64 17.27
CA LEU A 157 4.47 4.89 15.84
C LEU A 157 5.88 4.55 15.40
N GLU A 158 6.90 4.97 16.16
CA GLU A 158 8.30 4.62 15.87
C GLU A 158 8.55 3.11 15.90
N ARG A 159 7.91 2.39 16.83
CA ARG A 159 8.01 0.93 16.90
C ARG A 159 7.36 0.26 15.68
N ILE A 160 6.18 0.72 15.26
CA ILE A 160 5.51 0.26 14.04
C ILE A 160 6.42 0.50 12.84
N TRP A 161 7.04 1.68 12.75
CA TRP A 161 7.95 2.03 11.66
C TRP A 161 9.16 1.10 11.59
N ARG A 162 9.83 0.92 12.73
CA ARG A 162 11.07 0.13 12.85
C ARG A 162 10.86 -1.35 12.66
N LEU A 163 9.79 -1.89 13.23
CA LEU A 163 9.61 -3.33 13.33
C LEU A 163 8.60 -3.87 12.32
N GLY A 164 7.75 -3.02 11.72
CA GLY A 164 6.61 -3.49 10.94
C GLY A 164 5.61 -4.27 11.80
N ILE A 165 5.64 -4.08 13.12
CA ILE A 165 4.80 -4.81 14.07
C ILE A 165 3.77 -3.83 14.64
N ILE A 166 2.49 -4.05 14.33
CA ILE A 166 1.40 -3.53 15.15
C ILE A 166 1.28 -4.48 16.34
N ASP A 167 2.06 -4.21 17.39
CA ASP A 167 2.08 -5.04 18.60
C ASP A 167 0.69 -5.06 19.26
N GLN A 168 0.41 -6.04 20.11
CA GLN A 168 -0.93 -6.43 20.52
C GLN A 168 -1.22 -6.07 21.98
N GLY A 169 -2.24 -5.24 22.19
CA GLY A 169 -2.64 -4.77 23.52
C GLY A 169 -3.75 -3.71 23.44
N GLY A 170 -4.42 -3.46 24.58
CA GLY A 170 -5.52 -2.49 24.66
C GLY A 170 -5.15 -1.06 24.27
N GLU A 171 -3.86 -0.71 24.38
CA GLU A 171 -3.33 0.61 24.04
C GLU A 171 -3.22 0.86 22.52
N LEU A 172 -3.37 -0.17 21.69
CA LEU A 172 -3.06 -0.15 20.25
C LEU A 172 -4.27 -0.06 19.32
N LYS A 173 -5.50 -0.19 19.84
CA LYS A 173 -6.74 0.02 19.06
C LYS A 173 -6.73 1.30 18.21
N PRO A 174 -6.16 2.44 18.66
CA PRO A 174 -6.08 3.65 17.86
C PRO A 174 -5.15 3.53 16.64
N ALA A 175 -4.08 2.72 16.70
CA ALA A 175 -3.12 2.57 15.60
C ALA A 175 -3.76 1.97 14.35
N HIS A 176 -4.78 1.11 14.50
CA HIS A 176 -5.53 0.60 13.35
C HIS A 176 -6.25 1.69 12.54
N LEU A 177 -6.42 2.90 13.10
CA LEU A 177 -6.99 4.05 12.39
C LEU A 177 -5.97 4.80 11.52
N LEU A 178 -4.68 4.47 11.67
CA LEU A 178 -3.57 4.97 10.88
C LEU A 178 -2.97 3.88 10.01
N PHE A 179 -2.88 2.64 10.51
CA PHE A 179 -2.26 1.51 9.82
C PHE A 179 -3.16 0.27 9.71
N GLN A 180 -2.88 -0.57 8.73
CA GLN A 180 -3.49 -1.88 8.51
C GLN A 180 -2.42 -2.92 8.24
N ILE A 181 -2.75 -4.18 8.56
CA ILE A 181 -1.91 -5.34 8.26
C ILE A 181 -2.37 -5.91 6.91
N VAL A 182 -1.44 -6.04 5.98
CA VAL A 182 -1.66 -6.62 4.64
C VAL A 182 -0.82 -7.89 4.53
N PRO A 183 -1.41 -9.09 4.44
CA PRO A 183 -0.66 -10.32 4.26
C PRO A 183 -0.04 -10.36 2.86
N GLU A 184 1.18 -10.88 2.77
CA GLU A 184 1.81 -11.19 1.50
C GLU A 184 1.24 -12.50 0.91
N LYS A 185 1.65 -12.82 -0.34
CA LYS A 185 1.14 -13.98 -1.09
C LYS A 185 1.22 -15.32 -0.36
N ASN A 186 2.19 -15.48 0.55
CA ASN A 186 2.40 -16.71 1.30
C ASN A 186 1.61 -16.75 2.64
N PHE A 187 0.96 -15.66 3.05
CA PHE A 187 0.25 -15.52 4.33
C PHE A 187 1.13 -15.82 5.56
N THR A 188 2.45 -15.75 5.40
CA THR A 188 3.45 -15.97 6.45
C THR A 188 4.20 -14.69 6.79
N THR A 189 4.27 -13.78 5.82
CA THR A 189 4.85 -12.45 5.92
C THR A 189 3.74 -11.42 5.72
N PHE A 190 3.90 -10.25 6.34
CA PHE A 190 2.89 -9.21 6.40
C PHE A 190 3.55 -7.86 6.33
N ALA A 191 2.92 -6.94 5.62
CA ALA A 191 3.28 -5.54 5.59
C ALA A 191 2.34 -4.73 6.48
N VAL A 192 2.84 -3.60 6.99
CA VAL A 192 2.03 -2.59 7.67
C VAL A 192 1.89 -1.38 6.78
N GLU A 193 0.69 -1.13 6.29
CA GLU A 193 0.41 0.00 5.40
C GLU A 193 -0.42 1.07 6.09
N CYS A 194 -0.34 2.32 5.63
CA CYS A 194 -1.32 3.33 6.02
C CYS A 194 -2.73 2.91 5.56
N VAL A 195 -3.74 3.11 6.41
CA VAL A 195 -5.13 2.75 6.06
C VAL A 195 -5.71 3.65 4.98
N SER A 196 -5.18 4.87 4.83
CA SER A 196 -5.68 5.86 3.89
C SER A 196 -4.60 6.89 3.55
N GLU A 197 -4.84 7.62 2.47
CA GLU A 197 -4.01 8.74 2.02
C GLU A 197 -3.87 9.80 3.11
N GLU A 198 -4.99 10.24 3.71
CA GLU A 198 -4.95 11.24 4.80
C GLU A 198 -4.15 10.74 6.02
N ALA A 199 -4.17 9.44 6.31
CA ALA A 199 -3.37 8.89 7.41
C ALA A 199 -1.86 9.00 7.13
N ALA A 200 -1.44 8.78 5.87
CA ALA A 200 -0.05 9.00 5.47
C ALA A 200 0.32 10.48 5.57
N ASP A 201 -0.55 11.38 5.08
CA ASP A 201 -0.34 12.83 5.17
C ASP A 201 -0.18 13.31 6.62
N LEU A 202 -1.07 12.88 7.51
CA LEU A 202 -1.00 13.21 8.94
C LEU A 202 0.28 12.71 9.59
N LEU A 203 0.75 11.51 9.24
CA LEU A 203 2.02 10.97 9.76
C LEU A 203 3.21 11.80 9.29
N ILE A 204 3.25 12.17 8.01
CA ILE A 204 4.31 13.00 7.46
C ILE A 204 4.30 14.40 8.10
N GLU A 205 3.14 15.02 8.26
CA GLU A 205 3.02 16.37 8.86
C GLU A 205 3.38 16.37 10.33
N THR A 206 2.86 15.40 11.09
CA THR A 206 3.09 15.35 12.54
C THR A 206 4.54 15.02 12.86
N PHE A 207 5.20 14.24 12.02
CA PHE A 207 6.52 13.69 12.28
C PHE A 207 7.55 14.05 11.22
N GLU A 208 7.40 15.17 10.54
CA GLU A 208 8.20 15.54 9.37
C GLU A 208 9.70 15.33 9.57
N GLU A 209 10.28 15.89 10.64
CA GLU A 209 11.70 15.73 10.94
C GLU A 209 12.11 14.28 11.23
N LYS A 210 11.22 13.52 11.88
CA LYS A 210 11.48 12.11 12.20
C LYS A 210 11.36 11.25 10.95
N VAL A 211 10.34 11.45 10.11
CA VAL A 211 10.17 10.78 8.82
C VAL A 211 11.36 11.12 7.93
N HIS A 212 11.75 12.39 7.83
CA HIS A 212 12.94 12.78 7.06
C HIS A 212 14.21 12.08 7.58
N ARG A 213 14.45 12.07 8.90
CA ARG A 213 15.60 11.34 9.48
C ARG A 213 15.52 9.84 9.27
N TYR A 214 14.33 9.28 9.39
CA TYR A 214 14.08 7.85 9.28
C TYR A 214 14.31 7.39 7.85
N MET A 215 13.70 8.06 6.87
CA MET A 215 13.88 7.80 5.45
C MET A 215 15.32 8.03 4.99
N ALA A 216 16.06 8.94 5.64
CA ALA A 216 17.47 9.21 5.32
C ALA A 216 18.49 8.23 5.94
N ALA A 217 18.05 7.33 6.85
CA ALA A 217 18.93 6.47 7.63
C ALA A 217 18.62 4.97 7.51
N PHE A 218 17.59 4.58 6.76
CA PHE A 218 17.07 3.20 6.80
C PHE A 218 17.48 2.34 5.60
N LYS A 219 18.22 1.26 5.88
CA LYS A 219 18.60 0.22 4.91
C LYS A 219 17.49 -0.75 4.51
N ASP A 220 16.39 -0.82 5.28
CA ASP A 220 15.39 -1.89 5.16
C ASP A 220 13.96 -1.35 4.93
N ILE A 221 13.78 -0.31 4.11
CA ILE A 221 12.42 0.23 3.83
C ILE A 221 11.50 -0.83 3.21
N ASP A 222 12.07 -1.82 2.53
CA ASP A 222 11.34 -2.93 1.91
C ASP A 222 10.63 -3.86 2.93
N ARG A 223 10.99 -3.83 4.21
CA ARG A 223 10.47 -4.77 5.23
C ARG A 223 9.21 -4.31 5.96
N SER A 224 8.84 -3.04 5.93
CA SER A 224 7.90 -2.48 6.92
C SER A 224 6.60 -1.89 6.35
N GLY A 225 6.33 -2.00 5.04
CA GLY A 225 5.12 -1.44 4.43
C GLY A 225 5.10 0.10 4.36
N PHE A 226 6.27 0.73 4.50
CA PHE A 226 6.48 2.17 4.41
C PHE A 226 6.51 2.69 2.97
N GLY A 227 6.34 1.83 1.97
CA GLY A 227 6.32 2.21 0.55
C GLY A 227 5.41 3.42 0.29
N LYS A 228 4.17 3.40 0.79
CA LYS A 228 3.22 4.52 0.62
C LYS A 228 3.64 5.80 1.34
N VAL A 229 4.21 5.69 2.54
CA VAL A 229 4.71 6.86 3.29
C VAL A 229 5.92 7.46 2.58
N TRP A 230 6.83 6.62 2.09
CA TRP A 230 7.97 7.00 1.28
C TRP A 230 7.53 7.68 -0.03
N GLU A 231 6.59 7.08 -0.76
CA GLU A 231 6.02 7.62 -1.98
C GLU A 231 5.41 9.01 -1.77
N LYS A 232 4.57 9.17 -0.74
CA LYS A 232 4.02 10.47 -0.39
C LYS A 232 5.05 11.49 0.06
N PHE A 233 6.02 11.07 0.87
CA PHE A 233 7.13 11.93 1.26
C PHE A 233 7.90 12.40 0.02
N ALA A 234 8.17 11.50 -0.92
CA ALA A 234 8.87 11.79 -2.16
C ALA A 234 8.10 12.79 -3.04
N HIS A 235 6.80 12.58 -3.25
CA HIS A 235 5.94 13.53 -3.96
C HIS A 235 5.97 14.94 -3.35
N ARG A 236 5.90 15.03 -2.01
CA ARG A 236 5.96 16.32 -1.29
C ARG A 236 7.30 17.02 -1.49
N GLU A 237 8.41 16.29 -1.41
CA GLU A 237 9.74 16.84 -1.62
C GLU A 237 9.98 17.30 -3.06
N LEU A 238 9.50 16.54 -4.04
CA LEU A 238 9.55 16.92 -5.46
C LEU A 238 8.72 18.19 -5.74
N CYS A 239 7.54 18.33 -5.13
CA CYS A 239 6.69 19.51 -5.28
C CYS A 239 7.27 20.76 -4.60
N ARG A 240 7.99 20.62 -3.48
CA ARG A 240 8.60 21.75 -2.75
C ARG A 240 9.62 22.49 -3.60
N GLY A 241 10.27 21.78 -4.52
CA GLY A 241 11.33 22.32 -5.35
C GLY A 241 12.63 22.43 -4.55
N ARG A 242 13.66 21.73 -5.00
CA ARG A 242 14.99 21.74 -4.39
C ARG A 242 16.03 21.26 -5.39
N MET A 243 17.29 21.50 -5.07
CA MET A 243 18.40 20.84 -5.73
C MET A 243 18.53 19.42 -5.17
N LEU A 244 18.64 18.45 -6.07
CA LEU A 244 18.81 17.03 -5.81
C LEU A 244 19.97 16.51 -6.64
N TYR A 245 20.53 15.37 -6.25
CA TYR A 245 21.54 14.68 -7.04
C TYR A 245 20.90 13.54 -7.83
N ALA A 246 21.27 13.46 -9.11
CA ALA A 246 20.91 12.36 -9.98
C ALA A 246 22.14 11.73 -10.62
N ARG A 247 21.96 10.50 -11.10
CA ARG A 247 22.94 9.80 -11.94
C ARG A 247 22.22 8.98 -13.01
N PRO A 248 22.89 8.58 -14.10
CA PRO A 248 22.35 7.56 -15.00
C PRO A 248 22.04 6.26 -14.26
N VAL A 249 21.11 5.46 -14.76
CA VAL A 249 20.67 4.23 -14.08
C VAL A 249 21.67 3.08 -14.19
N ASP A 250 22.42 3.06 -15.29
CA ASP A 250 23.38 2.04 -15.72
C ASP A 250 24.80 2.27 -15.17
N VAL A 251 25.12 3.51 -14.79
CA VAL A 251 26.42 3.87 -14.21
C VAL A 251 26.26 4.65 -12.92
N GLN A 252 27.19 4.42 -11.99
CA GLN A 252 27.18 5.11 -10.69
C GLN A 252 27.75 6.55 -10.77
N VAL A 253 28.45 6.89 -11.87
CA VAL A 253 29.14 8.16 -12.14
C VAL A 253 29.07 8.43 -13.66
N PRO A 254 28.93 9.68 -14.14
CA PRO A 254 28.89 10.94 -13.40
C PRO A 254 27.58 11.16 -12.66
N MET A 255 27.68 11.79 -11.50
CA MET A 255 26.56 12.41 -10.82
C MET A 255 26.42 13.86 -11.28
N PHE A 256 25.19 14.35 -11.31
CA PHE A 256 24.90 15.75 -11.64
C PHE A 256 23.78 16.29 -10.77
N GLU A 257 23.82 17.60 -10.56
CA GLU A 257 22.77 18.32 -9.84
C GLU A 257 21.56 18.51 -10.75
N VAL A 258 20.37 18.26 -10.20
CA VAL A 258 19.08 18.51 -10.83
C VAL A 258 18.32 19.47 -9.94
N VAL A 259 17.95 20.62 -10.48
CA VAL A 259 17.17 21.63 -9.76
C VAL A 259 15.71 21.51 -10.19
N PHE A 260 14.85 21.11 -9.26
CA PHE A 260 13.41 21.16 -9.46
C PHE A 260 12.88 22.49 -8.90
N SER A 261 12.17 23.24 -9.74
CA SER A 261 11.37 24.37 -9.29
C SER A 261 10.23 23.89 -8.42
N LYS A 262 9.70 24.77 -7.55
CA LYS A 262 8.45 24.49 -6.84
C LYS A 262 7.33 24.25 -7.84
N LEU A 263 6.61 23.15 -7.69
CA LEU A 263 5.51 22.75 -8.56
C LEU A 263 4.24 22.60 -7.73
N ASP A 264 3.11 23.05 -8.29
CA ASP A 264 1.82 22.78 -7.66
C ASP A 264 1.34 21.38 -8.05
N LEU A 265 1.00 20.58 -7.04
CA LEU A 265 0.41 19.26 -7.20
C LEU A 265 -0.99 19.36 -7.83
N ARG A 266 -1.27 18.47 -8.76
CA ARG A 266 -2.62 18.25 -9.29
C ARG A 266 -2.86 16.78 -9.56
N GLN A 267 -3.92 16.25 -8.98
CA GLN A 267 -4.35 14.89 -9.24
C GLN A 267 -5.16 14.79 -10.53
N VAL A 268 -4.95 13.72 -11.29
CA VAL A 268 -5.58 13.44 -12.57
C VAL A 268 -6.31 12.10 -12.51
N ASP A 269 -7.57 12.09 -12.94
CA ASP A 269 -8.35 10.86 -13.08
C ASP A 269 -8.19 10.30 -14.50
N GLY A 270 -8.38 8.99 -14.67
CA GLY A 270 -8.21 8.30 -15.95
C GLY A 270 -6.97 7.40 -16.00
N ASN A 271 -6.55 7.07 -17.22
CA ASN A 271 -5.41 6.17 -17.46
C ASN A 271 -4.09 6.93 -17.69
N LEU A 272 -3.01 6.21 -17.96
CA LEU A 272 -1.69 6.80 -18.21
C LEU A 272 -1.69 7.82 -19.36
N THR A 273 -2.44 7.57 -20.43
CA THR A 273 -2.55 8.51 -21.55
C THR A 273 -3.23 9.81 -21.11
N ASP A 274 -4.25 9.75 -20.25
CA ASP A 274 -4.90 10.94 -19.71
C ASP A 274 -3.95 11.75 -18.82
N LEU A 275 -3.11 11.08 -18.03
CA LEU A 275 -2.06 11.71 -17.24
C LEU A 275 -1.02 12.44 -18.13
N VAL A 276 -0.52 11.78 -19.19
CA VAL A 276 0.45 12.38 -20.12
C VAL A 276 -0.16 13.56 -20.89
N ARG A 277 -1.41 13.46 -21.34
CA ARG A 277 -2.13 14.58 -21.97
C ARG A 277 -2.31 15.76 -21.02
N ALA A 278 -2.64 15.48 -19.76
CA ALA A 278 -2.75 16.49 -18.72
C ALA A 278 -1.41 17.20 -18.47
N ALA A 279 -0.29 16.46 -18.50
CA ALA A 279 1.04 17.03 -18.32
C ALA A 279 1.33 18.10 -19.39
N ARG A 280 1.03 17.80 -20.66
CA ARG A 280 1.17 18.77 -21.76
C ARG A 280 0.26 19.99 -21.61
N LYS A 281 -0.95 19.80 -21.09
CA LYS A 281 -1.90 20.90 -20.85
C LYS A 281 -1.41 21.81 -19.71
N TRP A 282 -0.68 21.27 -18.74
CA TRP A 282 -0.23 21.97 -17.54
C TRP A 282 1.28 21.75 -17.27
N PRO A 283 2.18 22.30 -18.10
CA PRO A 283 3.62 22.01 -18.04
C PRO A 283 4.32 22.52 -16.76
N ASN A 284 3.67 23.36 -15.96
CA ASN A 284 4.22 23.84 -14.67
C ASN A 284 3.53 23.20 -13.46
N LYS A 285 2.95 22.00 -13.64
CA LYS A 285 2.27 21.26 -12.56
C LYS A 285 2.92 19.90 -12.37
N TYR A 286 2.91 19.45 -11.13
CA TYR A 286 3.25 18.08 -10.77
C TYR A 286 1.98 17.25 -10.82
N LEU A 287 1.93 16.24 -11.68
CA LEU A 287 0.73 15.45 -11.88
C LEU A 287 0.86 14.06 -11.29
N GLU A 288 -0.09 13.71 -10.43
CA GLU A 288 -0.23 12.42 -9.78
C GLU A 288 -1.54 11.77 -10.24
N PRO A 289 -1.56 10.46 -10.58
CA PRO A 289 -2.80 9.77 -10.87
C PRO A 289 -3.67 9.68 -9.60
N LYS A 290 -4.99 9.71 -9.75
CA LYS A 290 -5.91 9.37 -8.65
C LYS A 290 -5.97 7.86 -8.38
N ASP A 291 -5.68 7.06 -9.40
CA ASP A 291 -5.60 5.62 -9.29
C ASP A 291 -4.17 5.21 -8.84
N PRO A 292 -4.00 4.71 -7.60
CA PRO A 292 -2.69 4.31 -7.09
C PRO A 292 -2.15 3.04 -7.76
N PHE A 293 -2.94 2.35 -8.59
CA PHE A 293 -2.52 1.12 -9.26
C PHE A 293 -2.12 1.34 -10.73
N MET A 294 -1.91 2.58 -11.16
CA MET A 294 -1.54 2.89 -12.53
C MET A 294 -0.19 2.23 -12.88
N PRO A 295 -0.15 1.28 -13.84
CA PRO A 295 1.02 0.45 -14.05
C PRO A 295 2.01 1.15 -14.97
N SER A 296 2.79 2.12 -14.48
CA SER A 296 4.03 2.53 -15.17
C SER A 296 4.85 3.57 -14.42
N ILE A 297 4.21 4.60 -13.89
CA ILE A 297 4.85 5.76 -13.25
C ILE A 297 3.93 6.26 -12.15
N ASP A 298 4.49 6.79 -11.07
CA ASP A 298 3.67 7.32 -9.98
C ASP A 298 3.30 8.79 -10.22
N SER A 299 4.03 9.48 -11.09
CA SER A 299 3.74 10.88 -11.45
C SER A 299 4.54 11.37 -12.65
N CYS A 300 4.14 12.52 -13.19
CA CYS A 300 4.89 13.20 -14.23
C CYS A 300 4.71 14.73 -14.24
N THR A 301 5.56 15.39 -15.01
CA THR A 301 5.44 16.80 -15.38
C THR A 301 5.99 16.99 -16.78
N ALA A 302 5.34 17.82 -17.60
CA ALA A 302 5.82 18.07 -18.96
C ALA A 302 6.80 19.24 -18.99
N LEU A 303 7.86 19.10 -19.78
CA LEU A 303 8.74 20.21 -20.11
C LEU A 303 8.27 20.89 -21.40
N LYS A 304 9.04 21.88 -21.85
CA LYS A 304 8.87 22.47 -23.18
C LYS A 304 9.19 21.45 -24.27
N ASP A 305 8.63 21.68 -25.45
CA ASP A 305 8.99 21.02 -26.71
C ASP A 305 8.68 19.52 -26.83
N GLY A 306 7.88 18.91 -25.96
CA GLY A 306 7.45 17.51 -26.11
C GLY A 306 8.35 16.51 -25.37
N GLU A 307 9.10 17.01 -24.40
CA GLU A 307 9.77 16.20 -23.39
C GLU A 307 8.87 16.00 -22.15
N LEU A 308 8.91 14.80 -21.57
CA LEU A 308 8.16 14.45 -20.37
C LEU A 308 9.12 14.00 -19.26
N ILE A 309 9.00 14.58 -18.07
CA ILE A 309 9.67 14.05 -16.88
C ILE A 309 8.69 13.13 -16.16
N CYS A 310 9.11 11.90 -15.93
CA CYS A 310 8.36 10.90 -15.18
C CYS A 310 9.10 10.59 -13.88
N PHE A 311 8.34 10.27 -12.83
CA PHE A 311 8.88 9.79 -11.56
C PHE A 311 8.26 8.44 -11.26
N GLN A 312 9.13 7.44 -11.06
CA GLN A 312 8.77 6.16 -10.45
C GLN A 312 9.47 6.10 -9.11
N ILE A 313 8.69 6.23 -8.04
CA ILE A 313 9.12 6.17 -6.67
C ILE A 313 9.08 4.71 -6.23
N THR A 314 10.19 4.24 -5.65
CA THR A 314 10.26 2.85 -5.23
C THR A 314 11.27 2.65 -4.11
N THR A 315 10.96 1.70 -3.24
CA THR A 315 11.84 1.19 -2.18
C THR A 315 12.50 -0.12 -2.59
N ALA A 316 11.94 -0.79 -3.60
CA ALA A 316 12.41 -2.07 -4.09
C ALA A 316 13.66 -1.87 -4.96
N THR A 317 14.61 -2.80 -4.85
CA THR A 317 15.77 -2.87 -5.75
C THR A 317 15.35 -3.25 -7.17
N GLN A 318 14.25 -4.00 -7.30
CA GLN A 318 13.62 -4.37 -8.56
C GLN A 318 12.14 -4.01 -8.54
N HIS A 319 11.74 -3.15 -9.46
CA HIS A 319 10.37 -2.67 -9.66
C HIS A 319 9.99 -2.75 -11.15
N PRO A 320 8.90 -3.40 -11.53
CA PRO A 320 8.50 -3.50 -12.94
C PRO A 320 8.20 -2.10 -13.53
N LEU A 321 8.48 -1.92 -14.81
CA LEU A 321 8.06 -0.77 -15.61
C LEU A 321 7.34 -1.30 -16.84
N ASP A 322 6.08 -0.90 -17.05
CA ASP A 322 5.37 -1.22 -18.29
C ASP A 322 5.77 -0.25 -19.40
N VAL A 323 6.93 -0.54 -19.99
CA VAL A 323 7.53 0.27 -21.05
C VAL A 323 6.60 0.41 -22.26
N LYS A 324 5.81 -0.61 -22.59
CA LYS A 324 4.90 -0.59 -23.74
C LYS A 324 3.73 0.36 -23.50
N LEU A 325 3.17 0.34 -22.31
CA LEU A 325 2.09 1.26 -21.94
C LEU A 325 2.59 2.72 -21.94
N LEU A 326 3.80 2.94 -21.41
CA LEU A 326 4.44 4.26 -21.40
C LEU A 326 4.71 4.78 -22.81
N GLU A 327 5.26 3.94 -23.69
CA GLU A 327 5.49 4.27 -25.11
C GLU A 327 4.19 4.65 -25.82
N LEU A 328 3.12 3.87 -25.61
CA LEU A 328 1.82 4.14 -26.22
C LEU A 328 1.26 5.50 -25.78
N ALA A 329 1.28 5.77 -24.47
CA ALA A 329 0.79 7.02 -23.89
C ALA A 329 1.59 8.24 -24.39
N ALA A 330 2.91 8.10 -24.49
CA ALA A 330 3.80 9.14 -25.00
C ALA A 330 3.54 9.43 -26.48
N ARG A 331 3.48 8.40 -27.32
CA ARG A 331 3.22 8.53 -28.76
C ARG A 331 1.87 9.18 -29.05
N GLU A 332 0.81 8.73 -28.40
CA GLU A 332 -0.53 9.33 -28.56
C GLU A 332 -0.60 10.78 -28.09
N SER A 333 0.33 11.17 -27.23
CA SER A 333 0.43 12.52 -26.70
C SER A 333 1.49 13.36 -27.40
N GLY A 334 2.15 12.87 -28.45
CA GLY A 334 3.20 13.60 -29.16
C GLY A 334 4.45 13.92 -28.31
N VAL A 335 4.74 13.08 -27.32
CA VAL A 335 5.97 13.12 -26.54
C VAL A 335 7.03 12.31 -27.29
N HIS A 336 8.19 12.92 -27.55
CA HIS A 336 9.28 12.27 -28.27
C HIS A 336 10.47 11.88 -27.37
N LYS A 337 10.48 12.40 -26.14
CA LYS A 337 11.51 12.10 -25.14
C LYS A 337 10.90 11.98 -23.74
N ILE A 338 11.33 10.97 -22.99
CA ILE A 338 10.97 10.73 -21.61
C ILE A 338 12.24 10.71 -20.77
N ILE A 339 12.26 11.51 -19.71
CA ILE A 339 13.27 11.46 -18.66
C ILE A 339 12.61 10.79 -17.45
N LEU A 340 12.91 9.51 -17.22
CA LEU A 340 12.40 8.75 -16.09
C LEU A 340 13.37 8.83 -14.92
N TYR A 341 12.93 9.43 -13.82
CA TYR A 341 13.63 9.38 -12.53
C TYR A 341 13.09 8.23 -11.69
N TRP A 342 13.97 7.27 -11.39
CA TRP A 342 13.81 6.30 -10.32
C TRP A 342 14.12 6.99 -8.99
N VAL A 343 13.07 7.32 -8.26
CA VAL A 343 13.16 8.04 -6.98
C VAL A 343 13.29 7.02 -5.87
N VAL A 344 14.50 6.90 -5.32
CA VAL A 344 14.85 5.85 -4.38
C VAL A 344 15.37 6.43 -3.07
N PRO A 345 15.28 5.67 -1.97
CA PRO A 345 15.96 6.02 -0.73
C PRO A 345 17.47 6.16 -0.97
N LYS A 346 18.14 7.04 -0.24
CA LYS A 346 19.59 7.27 -0.36
C LYS A 346 20.44 6.01 -0.28
N ASP A 347 20.06 5.06 0.56
CA ASP A 347 20.81 3.82 0.71
C ASP A 347 20.75 2.96 -0.56
N ASN A 348 19.64 3.03 -1.31
CA ASN A 348 19.49 2.35 -2.60
C ASN A 348 20.11 3.14 -3.74
N PHE A 349 20.33 4.46 -3.60
CA PHE A 349 20.80 5.33 -4.68
C PHE A 349 22.07 4.81 -5.36
N ARG A 350 23.00 4.18 -4.63
CA ARG A 350 24.26 3.68 -5.20
C ARG A 350 24.09 2.38 -5.97
N GLU A 351 23.32 1.45 -5.41
CA GLU A 351 23.22 0.07 -5.90
C GLU A 351 22.00 -0.16 -6.82
N PHE A 352 21.12 0.83 -6.93
CA PHE A 352 19.95 0.73 -7.80
C PHE A 352 20.36 0.75 -9.27
N GLU A 353 20.24 -0.38 -9.94
CA GLU A 353 20.64 -0.54 -11.33
C GLU A 353 19.47 -1.06 -12.16
N ARG A 354 19.44 -0.67 -13.44
CA ARG A 354 18.49 -1.18 -14.42
C ARG A 354 19.16 -1.38 -15.75
N THR A 355 18.76 -2.45 -16.43
CA THR A 355 19.04 -2.63 -17.84
C THR A 355 18.24 -1.63 -18.65
N ASP A 356 18.92 -0.90 -19.51
CA ASP A 356 18.25 -0.05 -20.49
C ASP A 356 17.34 -0.90 -21.36
N THR A 357 16.05 -0.55 -21.33
CA THR A 357 15.05 -1.17 -22.20
C THR A 357 14.73 -0.15 -23.29
N PRO A 358 15.25 -0.33 -24.50
CA PRO A 358 15.03 0.64 -25.57
C PRO A 358 13.54 0.74 -25.91
N ILE A 359 13.08 1.97 -26.10
CA ILE A 359 11.73 2.28 -26.61
C ILE A 359 11.88 2.71 -28.08
N PRO A 360 11.33 1.97 -29.05
CA PRO A 360 11.56 2.26 -30.47
C PRO A 360 11.09 3.65 -30.93
N SER A 361 9.99 4.16 -30.37
CA SER A 361 9.36 5.41 -30.85
C SER A 361 9.59 6.64 -29.99
N VAL A 362 10.29 6.51 -28.86
CA VAL A 362 10.50 7.59 -27.88
C VAL A 362 11.92 7.47 -27.30
N GLU A 363 12.66 8.57 -27.22
CA GLU A 363 13.93 8.57 -26.49
C GLU A 363 13.65 8.41 -24.99
N LEU A 364 14.03 7.28 -24.39
CA LEU A 364 13.94 7.06 -22.95
C LEU A 364 15.31 7.27 -22.30
N VAL A 365 15.39 8.25 -21.40
CA VAL A 365 16.55 8.49 -20.53
C VAL A 365 16.19 8.11 -19.11
N GLN A 366 16.89 7.14 -18.54
CA GLN A 366 16.66 6.68 -17.18
C GLN A 366 17.71 7.23 -16.22
N ARG A 367 17.26 7.72 -15.06
CA ARG A 367 18.11 8.31 -14.02
C ARG A 367 17.69 7.79 -12.65
N VAL A 368 18.63 7.72 -11.73
CA VAL A 368 18.34 7.50 -10.31
C VAL A 368 18.40 8.84 -9.61
N LEU A 369 17.44 9.10 -8.72
CA LEU A 369 17.30 10.34 -7.95
C LEU A 369 17.17 10.00 -6.46
N ALA A 370 17.98 10.65 -5.62
CA ALA A 370 17.84 10.59 -4.17
C ALA A 370 17.27 11.91 -3.65
N ILE A 371 16.24 11.83 -2.81
CA ILE A 371 15.53 13.01 -2.28
C ILE A 371 16.24 13.63 -1.06
N ASP A 372 17.04 12.84 -0.36
CA ASP A 372 17.57 13.14 0.96
C ASP A 372 19.11 13.33 1.00
N THR A 373 19.77 13.46 -0.15
CA THR A 373 21.22 13.75 -0.23
C THR A 373 21.50 15.25 -0.33
N PRO A 374 21.86 15.94 0.77
CA PRO A 374 22.44 17.28 0.71
C PRO A 374 23.93 17.27 0.35
N THR A 375 24.60 16.11 0.43
CA THR A 375 26.02 15.94 0.11
C THR A 375 26.20 14.84 -0.93
N ASN A 376 27.19 15.02 -1.81
CA ASN A 376 27.61 13.98 -2.75
C ASN A 376 27.88 12.68 -1.98
N PRO A 377 27.19 11.57 -2.29
CA PRO A 377 27.37 10.32 -1.59
C PRO A 377 28.77 9.74 -1.82
N PHE A 378 29.53 10.15 -2.83
CA PHE A 378 30.91 9.72 -3.04
C PHE A 378 31.92 10.71 -2.43
N THR A 379 32.96 10.15 -1.82
CA THR A 379 34.17 10.91 -1.53
C THR A 379 34.86 11.34 -2.83
N HIS A 380 35.62 12.44 -2.79
CA HIS A 380 36.40 12.91 -3.96
C HIS A 380 37.25 11.80 -4.58
N ARG A 381 37.88 10.97 -3.73
CA ARG A 381 38.71 9.84 -4.13
C ARG A 381 37.92 8.74 -4.84
N GLU A 382 36.71 8.42 -4.38
CA GLU A 382 35.84 7.44 -5.04
C GLU A 382 35.41 7.93 -6.42
N MET A 383 35.11 9.23 -6.57
CA MET A 383 34.81 9.82 -7.89
C MET A 383 36.01 9.74 -8.84
N GLU A 384 37.20 10.12 -8.39
CA GLU A 384 38.42 10.06 -9.21
C GLU A 384 38.74 8.64 -9.67
N ASN A 385 38.62 7.65 -8.78
CA ASN A 385 38.89 6.26 -9.11
C ASN A 385 37.91 5.74 -10.18
N ARG A 386 36.63 6.07 -10.06
CA ARG A 386 35.60 5.61 -11.00
C ARG A 386 35.62 6.32 -12.33
N MET A 387 35.96 7.61 -12.34
CA MET A 387 36.22 8.35 -13.58
C MET A 387 37.41 7.75 -14.35
N LYS A 388 38.43 7.23 -13.65
CA LYS A 388 39.54 6.48 -14.28
C LYS A 388 39.07 5.12 -14.82
N GLU A 389 38.24 4.38 -14.07
CA GLU A 389 37.68 3.10 -14.53
C GLU A 389 36.84 3.28 -15.81
N LEU A 390 35.97 4.30 -15.86
CA LEU A 390 35.18 4.64 -17.06
C LEU A 390 36.08 5.07 -18.23
N GLY A 391 37.09 5.88 -17.97
CA GLY A 391 38.07 6.29 -18.99
C GLY A 391 38.84 5.12 -19.60
N ASN A 392 39.16 4.10 -18.79
CA ASN A 392 39.82 2.89 -19.27
C ASN A 392 38.85 1.98 -20.04
N ALA A 393 37.62 1.81 -19.59
CA ALA A 393 36.61 0.99 -20.26
C ALA A 393 36.24 1.50 -21.67
N CYS A 394 36.22 2.81 -21.88
CA CYS A 394 36.02 3.42 -23.21
C CYS A 394 37.20 3.21 -24.17
N ASN A 395 38.43 3.01 -23.65
CA ASN A 395 39.60 2.73 -24.49
C ASN A 395 39.65 1.26 -24.93
N ASP A 396 39.16 0.34 -24.11
CA ASP A 396 39.15 -1.10 -24.40
C ASP A 396 38.02 -1.52 -25.37
N THR A 397 37.01 -0.68 -25.57
CA THR A 397 35.92 -0.91 -26.55
C THR A 397 36.18 -0.26 -27.92
N ALA A 398 37.27 0.49 -28.05
CA ALA A 398 37.69 1.16 -29.29
C ALA A 398 38.82 0.40 -30.05
N GLN A 399 39.21 -0.78 -29.57
CA GLN A 399 40.05 -1.76 -30.28
C GLN A 399 39.18 -2.91 -30.80
#